data_AF-A0A257RWQ6-F1
#
_entry.id   AF-A0A257RWQ6-F1
#
_cell.length_a   1.000
_cell.length_b   1.000
_cell.length_c   1.000
_cell.angle_alpha   90.00
_cell.angle_beta   90.00
_cell.angle_gamma   90.00
#
_symmetry.space_group_name_H-M   'P 1'
#
loop_
_entity.id
_entity.type
_entity.pdbx_description
1 polymer ?
#
loop_
_entity_poly.entity_id
_entity_poly.type
_entity_poly.pdbx_seq_one_letter_code
_entity_poly.pdbx_strand_id
1 'polypeptide(L)'
;EKRYKQYIRVFLRQYQTAQTCTACGGTKLQAEALHVQVGGRTIAEVSALPVDRLLEWMDALALSEFEREVAAHVLHEARSRVQFLADVGLGYLTLHRATRTLSGGEAQRIGLANSLGSRLVDTLYVLDEPSIGLHPRDMDRLLRLLQRLRDTGNTVLVVEHDLEAIRAADFMVELGPGSGDKGGQLVFAGPLARAGASPLTGQYLTGAREVPVPAKRRRAGPRWIALTGAREHNLKGIDVKIPVGAVTVITGVSGSGKSTLVHDVLMRALETALRGETSAKQHLGERVGSYDRLSGAAAVDDVVSIDQSPIGKSPRSNPVTYVKAFDEIRRLFAATPLARERRYTAGTFSFNVAGGRCPTCEGAGYIEVEMVFMADVFVPCDECGGKRFKA
;
A
#
# COMPACT_ATOMS: atom_id res chain seq x y z
N GLU A 1 35.59 8.81 5.15
CA GLU A 1 34.81 7.87 4.33
C GLU A 1 34.33 8.53 3.04
N LYS A 2 34.57 7.92 1.87
CA LYS A 2 34.03 8.42 0.59
C LYS A 2 32.53 8.07 0.50
N ARG A 3 31.64 9.03 0.77
CA ARG A 3 30.21 8.87 0.50
C ARG A 3 29.97 8.92 -1.01
N TYR A 4 29.62 7.78 -1.60
CA TYR A 4 29.18 7.72 -3.00
C TYR A 4 27.98 8.63 -3.26
N LYS A 5 27.89 9.20 -4.47
CA LYS A 5 26.71 9.94 -4.93
C LYS A 5 25.46 9.06 -4.84
N GLN A 6 24.29 9.64 -4.57
CA GLN A 6 23.06 8.91 -4.25
C GLN A 6 22.65 7.89 -5.33
N TYR A 7 22.75 8.25 -6.62
CA TYR A 7 22.41 7.32 -7.71
C TYR A 7 23.35 6.10 -7.75
N ILE A 8 24.63 6.26 -7.40
CA ILE A 8 25.59 5.15 -7.29
C ILE A 8 25.20 4.25 -6.12
N ARG A 9 24.78 4.83 -4.98
CA ARG A 9 24.31 4.04 -3.83
C ARG A 9 23.06 3.24 -4.16
N VAL A 10 22.11 3.83 -4.90
CA VAL A 10 20.90 3.14 -5.37
C VAL A 10 21.26 2.01 -6.34
N PHE A 11 22.14 2.28 -7.32
CA PHE A 11 22.62 1.27 -8.25
C PHE A 11 23.34 0.13 -7.54
N LEU A 12 24.28 0.41 -6.63
CA LEU A 12 25.00 -0.62 -5.89
C LEU A 12 24.09 -1.45 -4.99
N ARG A 13 22.98 -0.88 -4.49
CA ARG A 13 22.01 -1.58 -3.64
C ARG A 13 21.37 -2.77 -4.35
N GLN A 14 21.24 -2.76 -5.68
CA GLN A 14 20.68 -3.88 -6.44
C GLN A 14 21.54 -5.16 -6.39
N TYR A 15 22.80 -5.02 -5.99
CA TYR A 15 23.75 -6.13 -5.80
C TYR A 15 24.00 -6.44 -4.33
N GLN A 16 23.31 -5.77 -3.41
CA GLN A 16 23.44 -5.95 -1.97
C GLN A 16 22.18 -6.61 -1.43
N THR A 17 22.32 -7.71 -0.70
CA THR A 17 21.21 -8.30 0.04
C THR A 17 21.36 -7.95 1.52
N ALA A 18 20.28 -7.51 2.15
CA ALA A 18 20.27 -7.36 3.61
C ALA A 18 20.53 -8.73 4.27
N GLN A 19 21.49 -8.78 5.18
CA GLN A 19 21.81 -9.96 5.97
C GLN A 19 21.57 -9.64 7.45
N THR A 20 21.24 -10.67 8.22
CA THR A 20 21.18 -10.56 9.67
C THR A 20 22.56 -10.17 10.19
N CYS A 21 22.62 -9.15 11.05
CA CYS A 21 23.87 -8.72 11.66
C CYS A 21 24.46 -9.87 12.49
N THR A 22 25.71 -10.23 12.26
CA THR A 22 26.40 -11.31 12.99
C THR A 22 26.67 -10.97 14.45
N ALA A 23 26.81 -9.68 14.79
CA ALA A 23 27.10 -9.25 16.15
C ALA A 23 25.87 -9.32 17.06
N CYS A 24 24.72 -8.79 16.63
CA CYS A 24 23.51 -8.73 17.45
C CYS A 24 22.46 -9.78 17.07
N GLY A 25 22.72 -10.62 16.07
CA GLY A 25 21.73 -11.60 15.56
C GLY A 25 20.46 -10.96 14.99
N GLY A 26 20.50 -9.67 14.65
CA GLY A 26 19.34 -8.92 14.17
C GLY A 26 18.44 -8.33 15.25
N THR A 27 18.78 -8.46 16.54
CA THR A 27 18.05 -7.86 17.67
C THR A 27 18.15 -6.34 17.73
N LYS A 28 19.16 -5.77 17.06
CA LYS A 28 19.50 -4.32 17.02
C LYS A 28 20.00 -3.75 18.35
N LEU A 29 20.26 -4.61 19.34
CA LEU A 29 20.69 -4.21 20.68
C LEU A 29 22.10 -4.70 20.97
N GLN A 30 22.77 -4.02 21.91
CA GLN A 30 24.03 -4.47 22.50
C GLN A 30 23.78 -5.68 23.41
N ALA A 31 24.81 -6.50 23.63
CA ALA A 31 24.70 -7.74 24.40
C ALA A 31 24.25 -7.46 25.85
N GLU A 32 24.74 -6.37 26.43
CA GLU A 32 24.45 -5.93 27.80
C GLU A 32 22.96 -5.63 28.00
N ALA A 33 22.31 -5.03 27.00
CA ALA A 33 20.88 -4.76 27.04
C ALA A 33 20.05 -6.06 26.99
N LEU A 34 20.57 -7.13 26.39
CA LEU A 34 19.92 -8.44 26.33
C LEU A 34 20.09 -9.26 27.62
N HIS A 35 20.87 -8.81 28.59
CA HIS A 35 20.91 -9.42 29.92
C HIS A 35 19.72 -8.99 30.80
N VAL A 36 19.04 -7.90 30.46
CA VAL A 36 17.85 -7.43 31.19
C VAL A 36 16.64 -8.23 30.74
N GLN A 37 15.93 -8.81 31.70
CA GLN A 37 14.77 -9.66 31.47
C GLN A 37 13.57 -9.23 32.30
N VAL A 38 12.38 -9.39 31.72
CA VAL A 38 11.09 -9.24 32.40
C VAL A 38 10.34 -10.54 32.16
N GLY A 39 9.81 -11.18 33.21
CA GLY A 39 9.13 -12.47 33.10
C GLY A 39 9.98 -13.55 32.41
N GLY A 40 11.30 -13.54 32.66
CA GLY A 40 12.26 -14.49 32.08
C GLY A 40 12.54 -14.30 30.57
N ARG A 41 12.15 -13.17 29.97
CA ARG A 41 12.39 -12.87 28.55
C ARG A 41 13.04 -11.51 28.37
N THR A 42 13.90 -11.43 27.36
CA THR A 42 14.54 -10.17 26.92
C THR A 42 13.56 -9.33 26.10
N ILE A 43 13.84 -8.02 25.99
CA ILE A 43 13.04 -7.12 25.14
C ILE A 43 12.99 -7.57 23.67
N ALA A 44 14.06 -8.19 23.17
CA ALA A 44 14.11 -8.69 21.80
C ALA A 44 13.18 -9.90 21.58
N GLU A 45 13.15 -10.83 22.53
CA GLU A 45 12.24 -11.99 22.50
C GLU A 45 10.79 -11.56 22.60
N VAL A 46 10.48 -10.62 23.51
CA VAL A 46 9.14 -10.05 23.67
C VAL A 46 8.69 -9.32 22.40
N SER A 47 9.58 -8.52 21.79
CA SER A 47 9.28 -7.79 20.55
C SER A 47 9.12 -8.68 19.31
N ALA A 48 9.64 -9.91 19.36
CA ALA A 48 9.50 -10.91 18.31
C ALA A 48 8.19 -11.71 18.41
N LEU A 49 7.44 -11.60 19.52
CA LEU A 49 6.13 -12.23 19.64
C LEU A 49 5.13 -11.55 18.70
N PRO A 50 4.20 -12.34 18.10
CA PRO A 50 2.99 -11.79 17.52
C PRO A 50 2.22 -11.00 18.58
N VAL A 51 1.56 -9.90 18.19
CA VAL A 51 0.75 -9.04 19.07
C VAL A 51 -0.21 -9.85 19.95
N ASP A 52 -0.88 -10.87 19.41
CA ASP A 52 -1.78 -11.72 20.19
C ASP A 52 -1.04 -12.47 21.32
N ARG A 53 0.14 -13.01 21.03
CA ARG A 53 1.00 -13.71 22.01
C ARG A 53 1.67 -12.75 22.98
N LEU A 54 1.92 -11.51 22.55
CA LEU A 54 2.43 -10.46 23.40
C LEU A 54 1.39 -10.10 24.47
N LEU A 55 0.12 -9.94 24.10
CA LEU A 55 -0.96 -9.70 25.07
C LEU A 55 -1.08 -10.83 26.09
N GLU A 56 -1.06 -12.10 25.64
CA GLU A 56 -1.05 -13.27 26.53
C GLU A 56 0.14 -13.23 27.52
N TRP A 57 1.33 -12.87 27.04
CA TRP A 57 2.52 -12.75 27.88
C TRP A 57 2.40 -11.61 28.90
N MET A 58 1.84 -10.46 28.51
CA MET A 58 1.60 -9.33 29.41
C MET A 58 0.59 -9.67 30.50
N ASP A 59 -0.47 -10.41 30.16
CA ASP A 59 -1.52 -10.83 31.10
C ASP A 59 -1.03 -11.92 32.06
N ALA A 60 -0.09 -12.77 31.62
CA ALA A 60 0.50 -13.83 32.44
C ALA A 60 1.72 -13.40 33.29
N LEU A 61 2.08 -12.10 33.28
CA LEU A 61 3.29 -11.62 33.94
C LEU A 61 3.19 -11.73 35.47
N ALA A 62 3.96 -12.66 36.05
CA ALA A 62 4.07 -12.83 37.49
C ALA A 62 5.03 -11.78 38.07
N LEU A 63 4.48 -10.68 38.59
CA LEU A 63 5.20 -9.62 39.29
C LEU A 63 5.01 -9.75 40.81
N SER A 64 6.07 -9.45 41.56
CA SER A 64 5.98 -9.20 43.01
C SER A 64 5.06 -8.00 43.29
N GLU A 65 4.65 -7.84 44.55
CA GLU A 65 3.79 -6.74 44.98
C GLU A 65 4.43 -5.37 44.65
N PHE A 66 5.71 -5.20 44.99
CA PHE A 66 6.47 -3.99 44.70
C PHE A 66 6.59 -3.71 43.20
N GLU A 67 6.96 -4.70 42.39
CA GLU A 67 7.07 -4.53 40.93
C GLU A 67 5.73 -4.17 40.29
N ARG A 68 4.64 -4.77 40.77
CA ARG A 68 3.30 -4.50 40.27
C ARG A 68 2.88 -3.07 40.54
N GLU A 69 3.18 -2.53 41.72
CA GLU A 69 2.91 -1.13 42.07
C GLU A 69 3.70 -0.18 41.16
N VAL A 70 5.01 -0.41 40.99
CA VAL A 70 5.88 0.42 40.14
C VAL A 70 5.48 0.35 38.67
N ALA A 71 5.16 -0.85 38.18
CA ALA A 71 4.87 -1.08 36.76
C ALA A 71 3.41 -0.80 36.37
N ALA A 72 2.50 -0.57 37.33
CA ALA A 72 1.05 -0.49 37.07
C ALA A 72 0.68 0.42 35.90
N HIS A 73 1.16 1.67 35.92
CA HIS A 73 0.86 2.65 34.87
C HIS A 73 1.50 2.27 33.52
N VAL A 74 2.76 1.85 33.53
CA VAL A 74 3.50 1.48 32.31
C VAL A 74 2.89 0.26 31.65
N LEU A 75 2.55 -0.77 32.43
CA LEU A 75 1.94 -2.00 31.94
C LEU A 75 0.53 -1.73 31.41
N HIS A 76 -0.26 -0.91 32.09
CA HIS A 76 -1.59 -0.51 31.61
C HIS A 76 -1.52 0.20 30.26
N GLU A 77 -0.65 1.22 30.13
CA GLU A 77 -0.51 1.99 28.90
C GLU A 77 0.04 1.14 27.75
N ALA A 78 1.09 0.34 28.01
CA ALA A 78 1.65 -0.57 27.02
C ALA A 78 0.61 -1.59 26.55
N ARG A 79 -0.12 -2.22 27.49
CA ARG A 79 -1.15 -3.21 27.17
C ARG A 79 -2.27 -2.59 26.34
N SER A 80 -2.71 -1.39 26.71
CA SER A 80 -3.74 -0.66 25.96
C SER A 80 -3.32 -0.42 24.51
N ARG A 81 -2.07 0.00 24.26
CA ARG A 81 -1.55 0.25 22.91
C ARG A 81 -1.42 -1.04 22.10
N VAL A 82 -0.93 -2.11 22.70
CA VAL A 82 -0.84 -3.42 22.05
C VAL A 82 -2.25 -3.97 21.75
N GLN A 83 -3.21 -3.76 22.65
CA GLN A 83 -4.61 -4.14 22.43
C GLN A 83 -5.21 -3.43 21.21
N PHE A 84 -4.92 -2.15 21.00
CA PHE A 84 -5.42 -1.44 19.82
C PHE A 84 -4.91 -2.07 18.51
N LEU A 85 -3.67 -2.57 18.47
CA LEU A 85 -3.14 -3.31 17.32
C LEU A 85 -3.92 -4.62 17.09
N ALA A 86 -4.26 -5.35 18.15
CA ALA A 86 -5.07 -6.56 18.04
C ALA A 86 -6.49 -6.26 17.55
N ASP A 87 -7.09 -5.20 18.09
CA ASP A 87 -8.44 -4.74 17.76
C ASP A 87 -8.57 -4.38 16.27
N VAL A 88 -7.55 -3.71 15.69
CA VAL A 88 -7.48 -3.42 14.24
C VAL A 88 -7.07 -4.64 13.39
N GLY A 89 -7.05 -5.85 13.98
CA GLY A 89 -6.77 -7.09 13.25
C GLY A 89 -5.30 -7.29 12.87
N LEU A 90 -4.37 -6.64 13.57
CA LEU A 90 -2.92 -6.78 13.36
C LEU A 90 -2.25 -7.72 14.38
N GLY A 91 -3.04 -8.61 15.00
CA GLY A 91 -2.59 -9.61 15.99
C GLY A 91 -1.44 -10.51 15.54
N TYR A 92 -1.33 -10.74 14.22
CA TYR A 92 -0.30 -11.57 13.60
C TYR A 92 1.05 -10.86 13.40
N LEU A 93 1.09 -9.53 13.56
CA LEU A 93 2.33 -8.75 13.41
C LEU A 93 3.20 -8.87 14.66
N THR A 94 4.51 -8.72 14.47
CA THR A 94 5.47 -8.58 15.56
C THR A 94 5.89 -7.12 15.67
N LEU A 95 6.24 -6.67 16.88
CA LEU A 95 6.73 -5.29 17.09
C LEU A 95 8.07 -5.03 16.40
N HIS A 96 8.83 -6.08 16.12
CA HIS A 96 10.10 -6.00 15.42
C HIS A 96 9.97 -5.78 13.90
N ARG A 97 8.78 -5.98 13.32
CA ARG A 97 8.57 -5.89 11.85
C ARG A 97 8.85 -4.47 11.36
N ALA A 98 9.66 -4.37 10.30
CA ALA A 98 10.01 -3.08 9.73
C ALA A 98 8.81 -2.44 9.03
N THR A 99 8.54 -1.15 9.31
CA THR A 99 7.38 -0.41 8.75
C THR A 99 7.33 -0.44 7.22
N ARG A 100 8.49 -0.46 6.56
CA ARG A 100 8.61 -0.53 5.09
C ARG A 100 8.13 -1.83 4.46
N THR A 101 7.95 -2.91 5.25
CA THR A 101 7.45 -4.20 4.74
C THR A 101 5.96 -4.39 5.03
N LEU A 102 5.30 -3.37 5.56
CA LEU A 102 3.86 -3.36 5.75
C LEU A 102 3.17 -3.05 4.41
N SER A 103 2.07 -3.73 4.16
CA SER A 103 1.11 -3.36 3.13
C SER A 103 0.46 -2.00 3.45
N GLY A 104 -0.10 -1.33 2.43
CA GLY A 104 -0.83 -0.07 2.63
C GLY A 104 -1.92 -0.18 3.69
N GLY A 105 -2.74 -1.24 3.64
CA GLY A 105 -3.78 -1.50 4.64
C GLY A 105 -3.23 -1.81 6.04
N GLU A 106 -2.08 -2.47 6.17
CA GLU A 106 -1.42 -2.65 7.48
C GLU A 106 -0.96 -1.29 8.05
N ALA A 107 -0.31 -0.45 7.25
CA ALA A 107 0.15 0.87 7.68
C ALA A 107 -1.01 1.79 8.08
N GLN A 108 -2.09 1.79 7.31
CA GLN A 108 -3.30 2.55 7.61
C GLN A 108 -3.95 2.11 8.92
N ARG A 109 -4.05 0.80 9.18
CA ARG A 109 -4.60 0.27 10.43
C ARG A 109 -3.73 0.57 11.65
N ILE A 110 -2.41 0.64 11.50
CA ILE A 110 -1.52 1.17 12.57
C ILE A 110 -1.86 2.64 12.86
N GLY A 111 -2.10 3.46 11.83
CA GLY A 111 -2.55 4.83 12.01
C GLY A 111 -3.87 4.95 12.77
N LEU A 112 -4.82 4.06 12.48
CA LEU A 112 -6.10 3.97 13.21
C LEU A 112 -5.89 3.55 14.68
N ALA A 113 -5.03 2.56 14.94
CA ALA A 113 -4.68 2.14 16.29
C ALA A 113 -4.07 3.28 17.11
N ASN A 114 -3.17 4.07 16.51
CA ASN A 114 -2.60 5.26 17.16
C ASN A 114 -3.66 6.32 17.50
N SER A 115 -4.64 6.51 16.60
CA SER A 115 -5.74 7.45 16.79
C SER A 115 -6.69 7.05 17.91
N LEU A 116 -6.93 5.74 18.08
CA LEU A 116 -7.69 5.22 19.23
C LEU A 116 -6.91 5.37 20.54
N GLY A 117 -5.58 5.23 20.47
CA GLY A 117 -4.71 5.38 21.63
C GLY A 117 -4.54 6.82 22.14
N SER A 118 -4.74 7.83 21.29
CA SER A 118 -4.59 9.23 21.70
C SER A 118 -5.75 9.77 22.55
N ARG A 119 -6.84 9.01 22.70
CA ARG A 119 -8.04 9.35 23.52
C ARG A 119 -8.56 10.78 23.26
N LEU A 120 -8.48 11.23 22.02
CA LEU A 120 -8.99 12.55 21.63
C LEU A 120 -10.52 12.53 21.63
N VAL A 121 -11.11 13.69 21.96
CA VAL A 121 -12.54 13.98 21.91
C VAL A 121 -12.76 15.23 21.06
N ASP A 122 -13.98 15.47 20.59
CA ASP A 122 -14.35 16.63 19.77
C ASP A 122 -13.47 16.79 18.51
N THR A 123 -12.96 15.67 17.99
CA THR A 123 -12.05 15.65 16.83
C THR A 123 -12.76 15.10 15.59
N LEU A 124 -12.48 15.71 14.43
CA LEU A 124 -12.91 15.18 13.13
C LEU A 124 -11.82 14.27 12.56
N TYR A 125 -12.12 12.99 12.43
CA TYR A 125 -11.29 12.02 11.74
C TYR A 125 -11.74 11.87 10.30
N VAL A 126 -10.82 12.06 9.35
CA VAL A 126 -11.06 11.85 7.92
C VAL A 126 -10.25 10.64 7.47
N LEU A 127 -10.94 9.60 6.99
CA LEU A 127 -10.33 8.35 6.54
C LEU A 127 -10.61 8.14 5.06
N ASP A 128 -9.56 7.78 4.32
CA ASP A 128 -9.62 7.48 2.90
C ASP A 128 -9.55 5.96 2.67
N GLU A 129 -10.67 5.35 2.29
CA GLU A 129 -10.85 3.92 1.99
C GLU A 129 -10.16 2.95 2.98
N PRO A 130 -10.54 2.97 4.28
CA PRO A 130 -9.92 2.12 5.30
C PRO A 130 -10.12 0.61 5.09
N SER A 131 -11.02 0.19 4.20
CA SER A 131 -11.21 -1.21 3.83
C SER A 131 -10.18 -1.74 2.83
N ILE A 132 -9.32 -0.90 2.23
CA ILE A 132 -8.34 -1.34 1.23
C ILE A 132 -7.46 -2.47 1.79
N GLY A 133 -7.45 -3.60 1.06
CA GLY A 133 -6.62 -4.76 1.40
C GLY A 133 -7.10 -5.52 2.65
N LEU A 134 -8.30 -5.21 3.16
CA LEU A 134 -8.96 -5.93 4.23
C LEU A 134 -9.79 -7.08 3.65
N HIS A 135 -9.82 -8.22 4.35
CA HIS A 135 -10.69 -9.32 3.97
C HIS A 135 -12.11 -9.08 4.51
N PRO A 136 -13.19 -9.47 3.81
CA PRO A 136 -14.57 -9.21 4.27
C PRO A 136 -14.85 -9.67 5.71
N ARG A 137 -14.33 -10.84 6.10
CA ARG A 137 -14.41 -11.35 7.49
C ARG A 137 -13.95 -10.34 8.56
N ASP A 138 -12.99 -9.48 8.23
CA ASP A 138 -12.41 -8.54 9.18
C ASP A 138 -13.07 -7.13 9.09
N MET A 139 -14.01 -6.91 8.17
CA MET A 139 -14.76 -5.66 7.99
C MET A 139 -15.51 -5.25 9.26
N ASP A 140 -16.24 -6.18 9.85
CA ASP A 140 -16.93 -6.01 11.13
C ASP A 140 -16.06 -5.42 12.24
N ARG A 141 -14.77 -5.78 12.28
CA ARG A 141 -13.84 -5.24 13.29
C ARG A 141 -13.53 -3.77 13.00
N LEU A 142 -13.25 -3.44 11.74
CA LEU A 142 -13.01 -2.05 11.32
C LEU A 142 -14.25 -1.19 11.63
N LEU A 143 -15.45 -1.63 11.26
CA LEU A 143 -16.68 -0.88 11.50
C LEU A 143 -16.92 -0.62 12.99
N ARG A 144 -16.72 -1.64 13.84
CA ARG A 144 -16.80 -1.46 15.30
C ARG A 144 -15.79 -0.44 15.83
N LEU A 145 -14.59 -0.36 15.25
CA LEU A 145 -13.59 0.62 15.67
C LEU A 145 -13.97 2.04 15.28
N LEU A 146 -14.50 2.23 14.07
CA LEU A 146 -15.02 3.52 13.62
C LEU A 146 -16.19 3.98 14.50
N GLN A 147 -17.10 3.05 14.84
CA GLN A 147 -18.20 3.31 15.77
C GLN A 147 -17.69 3.68 17.17
N ARG A 148 -16.71 2.97 17.73
CA ARG A 148 -16.10 3.34 19.02
C ARG A 148 -15.45 4.72 18.98
N LEU A 149 -14.75 5.05 17.88
CA LEU A 149 -14.13 6.36 17.71
C LEU A 149 -15.19 7.47 17.74
N ARG A 150 -16.30 7.27 17.01
CA ARG A 150 -17.50 8.13 17.05
C ARG A 150 -18.09 8.23 18.46
N ASP A 151 -18.35 7.10 19.11
CA ASP A 151 -19.02 7.02 20.42
C ASP A 151 -18.20 7.61 21.57
N THR A 152 -16.89 7.78 21.37
CA THR A 152 -15.99 8.50 22.30
C THR A 152 -16.21 10.02 22.27
N GLY A 153 -17.08 10.53 21.37
CA GLY A 153 -17.36 11.96 21.22
C GLY A 153 -16.65 12.59 20.03
N ASN A 154 -16.30 11.80 19.01
CA ASN A 154 -15.65 12.30 17.79
C ASN A 154 -16.58 12.24 16.59
N THR A 155 -16.22 12.96 15.53
CA THR A 155 -16.86 12.84 14.21
C THR A 155 -15.95 12.01 13.31
N VAL A 156 -16.54 11.06 12.59
CA VAL A 156 -15.79 10.17 11.68
C VAL A 156 -16.35 10.34 10.27
N LEU A 157 -15.54 10.89 9.37
CA LEU A 157 -15.82 11.04 7.94
C LEU A 157 -15.01 10.00 7.18
N VAL A 158 -15.68 9.14 6.42
CA VAL A 158 -15.04 8.05 5.68
C VAL A 158 -15.37 8.15 4.20
N VAL A 159 -14.34 8.13 3.36
CA VAL A 159 -14.47 7.86 1.93
C VAL A 159 -14.44 6.35 1.74
N GLU A 160 -15.51 5.77 1.21
CA GLU A 160 -15.63 4.32 1.02
C GLU A 160 -16.47 3.99 -0.21
N HIS A 161 -16.26 2.79 -0.72
CA HIS A 161 -17.04 2.19 -1.81
C HIS A 161 -17.58 0.81 -1.45
N ASP A 162 -17.16 0.24 -0.31
CA ASP A 162 -17.67 -1.04 0.16
C ASP A 162 -19.12 -0.94 0.66
N LEU A 163 -20.00 -1.81 0.15
CA LEU A 163 -21.43 -1.76 0.45
C LEU A 163 -21.74 -2.15 1.91
N GLU A 164 -20.92 -2.97 2.57
CA GLU A 164 -21.08 -3.31 3.98
C GLU A 164 -20.73 -2.11 4.86
N ALA A 165 -19.64 -1.41 4.53
CA ALA A 165 -19.26 -0.17 5.22
C ALA A 165 -20.31 0.93 5.04
N ILE A 166 -20.81 1.13 3.82
CA ILE A 166 -21.89 2.11 3.55
C ILE A 166 -23.14 1.75 4.36
N ARG A 167 -23.52 0.47 4.44
CA ARG A 167 -24.68 0.02 5.22
C ARG A 167 -24.53 0.19 6.74
N ALA A 168 -23.32 0.39 7.24
CA ALA A 168 -23.08 0.62 8.65
C ALA A 168 -23.02 2.12 9.02
N ALA A 169 -23.05 3.02 8.04
CA ALA A 169 -22.96 4.46 8.25
C ALA A 169 -24.26 5.05 8.82
N ASP A 170 -24.12 6.10 9.63
CA ASP A 170 -25.28 6.86 10.13
C ASP A 170 -25.83 7.81 9.04
N PHE A 171 -24.94 8.36 8.21
CA PHE A 171 -25.22 9.35 7.18
C PHE A 171 -24.41 9.06 5.92
N MET A 172 -25.01 9.22 4.75
CA MET A 172 -24.35 9.01 3.46
C MET A 172 -24.36 10.30 2.62
N VAL A 173 -23.23 10.59 2.01
CA VAL A 173 -23.04 11.63 1.01
C VAL A 173 -22.58 10.98 -0.28
N GLU A 174 -23.22 11.31 -1.40
CA GLU A 174 -22.80 10.86 -2.73
C GLU A 174 -22.46 12.05 -3.61
N LEU A 175 -21.28 11.97 -4.23
CA LEU A 175 -20.86 12.88 -5.30
C LEU A 175 -21.07 12.20 -6.65
N GLY A 176 -21.49 12.98 -7.64
CA GLY A 176 -21.75 12.46 -8.98
C GLY A 176 -22.17 13.57 -9.95
N PRO A 177 -22.98 13.25 -10.98
CA PRO A 177 -23.43 11.90 -11.38
C PRO A 177 -22.36 11.08 -12.14
N GLY A 178 -21.27 11.71 -12.58
CA GLY A 178 -20.15 11.05 -13.28
C GLY A 178 -18.79 11.39 -12.68
N SER A 179 -17.73 11.08 -13.42
CA SER A 179 -16.34 11.42 -13.06
C SER A 179 -15.82 12.61 -13.88
N GLY A 180 -14.74 13.25 -13.39
CA GLY A 180 -14.14 14.42 -14.03
C GLY A 180 -15.11 15.59 -14.13
N ASP A 181 -15.17 16.25 -15.28
CA ASP A 181 -16.04 17.41 -15.53
C ASP A 181 -17.55 17.10 -15.40
N LYS A 182 -17.92 15.82 -15.40
CA LYS A 182 -19.30 15.35 -15.21
C LYS A 182 -19.61 15.02 -13.74
N GLY A 183 -18.65 15.19 -12.84
CA GLY A 183 -18.78 14.97 -11.40
C GLY A 183 -18.87 16.27 -10.60
N GLY A 184 -18.49 16.19 -9.32
CA GLY A 184 -18.36 17.36 -8.45
C GLY A 184 -19.69 17.92 -7.94
N GLN A 185 -20.81 17.25 -8.18
CA GLN A 185 -22.12 17.65 -7.68
C GLN A 185 -22.55 16.75 -6.51
N LEU A 186 -23.18 17.35 -5.51
CA LEU A 186 -23.82 16.62 -4.43
C LEU A 186 -25.14 16.02 -4.94
N VAL A 187 -25.14 14.72 -5.22
CA VAL A 187 -26.32 14.04 -5.78
C VAL A 187 -27.19 13.37 -4.71
N PHE A 188 -26.63 13.13 -3.52
CA PHE A 188 -27.37 12.69 -2.35
C PHE A 188 -26.65 13.13 -1.07
N ALA A 189 -27.42 13.53 -0.06
CA ALA A 189 -26.95 13.72 1.30
C ALA A 189 -28.11 13.43 2.26
N GLY A 190 -27.95 12.46 3.14
CA GLY A 190 -28.98 12.15 4.12
C GLY A 190 -28.67 10.95 5.00
N PRO A 191 -29.55 10.68 5.97
CA PRO A 191 -29.48 9.47 6.78
C PRO A 191 -29.49 8.22 5.90
N LEU A 192 -28.76 7.17 6.30
CA LEU A 192 -28.65 5.93 5.54
C LEU A 192 -30.01 5.28 5.22
N ALA A 193 -31.02 5.47 6.09
CA ALA A 193 -32.39 5.02 5.86
C ALA A 193 -33.01 5.54 4.54
N ARG A 194 -32.48 6.64 3.99
CA ARG A 194 -32.92 7.23 2.72
C ARG A 194 -31.96 6.96 1.55
N ALA A 195 -30.88 6.20 1.76
CA ALA A 195 -29.83 5.98 0.77
C ALA A 195 -30.30 5.30 -0.52
N GLY A 196 -31.41 4.55 -0.47
CA GLY A 196 -32.03 3.99 -1.67
C GLY A 196 -32.50 5.04 -2.70
N ALA A 197 -32.67 6.30 -2.29
CA ALA A 197 -32.98 7.41 -3.20
C ALA A 197 -31.75 7.99 -3.91
N SER A 198 -30.53 7.56 -3.56
CA SER A 198 -29.34 8.03 -4.25
C SER A 198 -29.25 7.42 -5.66
N PRO A 199 -28.80 8.19 -6.66
CA PRO A 199 -29.01 7.84 -8.06
C PRO A 199 -28.19 6.65 -8.54
N LEU A 200 -26.94 6.49 -8.08
CA LEU A 200 -26.10 5.37 -8.48
C LEU A 200 -25.89 4.39 -7.33
N THR A 201 -25.36 4.87 -6.19
CA THR A 201 -25.04 4.01 -5.05
C THR A 201 -26.30 3.34 -4.48
N GLY A 202 -27.41 4.07 -4.42
CA GLY A 202 -28.72 3.58 -3.96
C GLY A 202 -29.23 2.39 -4.78
N GLN A 203 -28.94 2.35 -6.08
CA GLN A 203 -29.30 1.21 -6.93
C GLN A 203 -28.52 -0.06 -6.56
N TYR A 204 -27.24 0.08 -6.19
CA TYR A 204 -26.41 -1.04 -5.72
C TYR A 204 -26.77 -1.46 -4.29
N LEU A 205 -27.13 -0.51 -3.43
CA LEU A 205 -27.56 -0.81 -2.06
C LEU A 205 -28.88 -1.60 -2.02
N THR A 206 -29.81 -1.25 -2.91
CA THR A 206 -31.15 -1.87 -3.02
C THR A 206 -31.17 -3.13 -3.89
N GLY A 207 -30.08 -3.44 -4.59
CA GLY A 207 -30.02 -4.56 -5.54
C GLY A 207 -30.72 -4.29 -6.88
N ALA A 208 -31.22 -3.08 -7.12
CA ALA A 208 -31.73 -2.67 -8.43
C ALA A 208 -30.64 -2.73 -9.52
N ARG A 209 -29.37 -2.62 -9.12
CA ARG A 209 -28.20 -2.85 -9.96
C ARG A 209 -27.19 -3.73 -9.23
N GLU A 210 -26.63 -4.71 -9.94
CA GLU A 210 -25.64 -5.64 -9.40
C GLU A 210 -24.52 -5.89 -10.41
N VAL A 211 -23.38 -6.41 -9.93
CA VAL A 211 -22.32 -6.89 -10.81
C VAL A 211 -22.69 -8.30 -11.29
N PRO A 212 -22.91 -8.52 -12.60
CA PRO A 212 -23.41 -9.79 -13.09
C PRO A 212 -22.38 -10.91 -12.89
N VAL A 213 -22.82 -12.01 -12.30
CA VAL A 213 -22.00 -13.23 -12.18
C VAL A 213 -22.08 -14.02 -13.49
N PRO A 214 -20.96 -14.37 -14.14
CA PRO A 214 -20.98 -15.11 -15.40
C PRO A 214 -21.67 -16.48 -15.25
N ALA A 215 -22.73 -16.71 -16.04
CA ALA A 215 -23.49 -17.96 -16.03
C ALA A 215 -22.65 -19.20 -16.44
N LYS A 216 -21.61 -19.00 -17.25
CA LYS A 216 -20.66 -20.04 -17.65
C LYS A 216 -19.24 -19.60 -17.30
N ARG A 217 -18.53 -20.44 -16.55
CA ARG A 217 -17.10 -20.25 -16.25
C ARG A 217 -16.24 -20.97 -17.28
N ARG A 218 -15.09 -20.39 -17.63
CA ARG A 218 -14.12 -21.03 -18.51
C ARG A 218 -13.56 -22.28 -17.82
N ARG A 219 -13.60 -23.43 -18.49
CA ARG A 219 -12.95 -24.65 -17.98
C ARG A 219 -11.43 -24.49 -18.08
N ALA A 220 -10.71 -24.98 -17.08
CA ALA A 220 -9.25 -24.99 -17.11
C ALA A 220 -8.78 -25.89 -18.27
N GLY A 221 -7.86 -25.35 -19.09
CA GLY A 221 -7.24 -26.11 -20.19
C GLY A 221 -6.12 -27.04 -19.70
N PRO A 222 -5.37 -27.67 -20.62
CA PRO A 222 -4.28 -28.58 -20.28
C PRO A 222 -2.99 -27.86 -19.84
N ARG A 223 -2.90 -26.53 -20.02
CA ARG A 223 -1.70 -25.74 -19.71
C ARG A 223 -1.78 -25.14 -18.31
N TRP A 224 -0.74 -25.33 -17.52
CA TRP A 224 -0.67 -24.91 -16.12
C TRP A 224 0.71 -24.35 -15.80
N ILE A 225 0.75 -23.32 -14.96
CA ILE A 225 1.96 -22.89 -14.26
C ILE A 225 1.91 -23.52 -12.88
N ALA A 226 2.92 -24.30 -12.51
CA ALA A 226 2.96 -24.99 -11.23
C ALA A 226 4.22 -24.60 -10.45
N LEU A 227 4.01 -24.15 -9.23
CA LEU A 227 5.04 -23.77 -8.27
C LEU A 227 4.98 -24.76 -7.09
N THR A 228 6.09 -25.39 -6.74
CA THR A 228 6.15 -26.37 -5.66
C THR A 228 7.10 -25.93 -4.54
N GLY A 229 6.76 -26.28 -3.30
CA GLY A 229 7.61 -26.07 -2.13
C GLY A 229 7.82 -24.61 -1.72
N ALA A 230 6.89 -23.71 -2.05
CA ALA A 230 7.00 -22.29 -1.72
C ALA A 230 6.99 -22.08 -0.19
N ARG A 231 8.07 -21.51 0.35
CA ARG A 231 8.35 -21.43 1.80
C ARG A 231 8.91 -20.09 2.27
N GLU A 232 8.75 -19.06 1.47
CA GLU A 232 9.14 -17.70 1.87
C GLU A 232 8.23 -17.17 3.00
N HIS A 233 8.83 -16.49 3.98
CA HIS A 233 8.14 -15.95 5.17
C HIS A 233 7.28 -16.99 5.90
N ASN A 234 5.95 -16.82 5.92
CA ASN A 234 5.04 -17.69 6.64
C ASN A 234 4.45 -18.83 5.77
N LEU A 235 4.85 -18.94 4.50
CA LEU A 235 4.44 -20.03 3.62
C LEU A 235 5.03 -21.36 4.13
N LYS A 236 4.22 -22.42 4.08
CA LYS A 236 4.53 -23.73 4.70
C LYS A 236 4.99 -24.79 3.70
N GLY A 237 5.80 -24.41 2.72
CA GLY A 237 6.25 -25.33 1.67
C GLY A 237 5.09 -25.76 0.76
N ILE A 238 4.30 -24.78 0.29
CA ILE A 238 3.06 -25.06 -0.42
C ILE A 238 3.27 -25.30 -1.92
N ASP A 239 2.42 -26.14 -2.48
CA ASP A 239 2.32 -26.39 -3.92
C ASP A 239 1.06 -25.71 -4.49
N VAL A 240 1.22 -24.98 -5.59
CA VAL A 240 0.11 -24.29 -6.28
C VAL A 240 0.18 -24.49 -7.79
N LYS A 241 -0.97 -24.71 -8.41
CA LYS A 241 -1.13 -24.81 -9.86
C LYS A 241 -2.11 -23.76 -10.35
N ILE A 242 -1.71 -22.99 -11.36
CA ILE A 242 -2.49 -21.89 -11.95
C ILE A 242 -2.79 -22.22 -13.41
N PRO A 243 -4.06 -22.31 -13.82
CA PRO A 243 -4.43 -22.63 -15.19
C PRO A 243 -4.14 -21.44 -16.12
N VAL A 244 -3.49 -21.71 -17.25
CA VAL A 244 -3.21 -20.68 -18.25
C VAL A 244 -4.47 -20.35 -19.04
N GLY A 245 -4.71 -19.05 -19.24
CA GLY A 245 -5.86 -18.55 -20.00
C GLY A 245 -7.19 -18.56 -19.23
N ALA A 246 -7.15 -18.56 -17.90
CA ALA A 246 -8.31 -18.39 -17.04
C ALA A 246 -8.09 -17.26 -16.02
N VAL A 247 -9.19 -16.66 -15.55
CA VAL A 247 -9.14 -15.69 -14.45
C VAL A 247 -8.97 -16.46 -13.14
N THR A 248 -7.78 -16.36 -12.53
CA THR A 248 -7.45 -17.01 -11.26
C THR A 248 -7.41 -15.96 -10.16
N VAL A 249 -8.17 -16.16 -9.09
CA VAL A 249 -8.22 -15.27 -7.93
C VAL A 249 -7.50 -15.94 -6.76
N ILE A 250 -6.50 -15.25 -6.19
CA ILE A 250 -5.86 -15.65 -4.94
C ILE A 250 -6.51 -14.85 -3.82
N THR A 251 -7.26 -15.53 -2.96
CA THR A 251 -7.99 -14.94 -1.84
C THR A 251 -7.47 -15.45 -0.49
N GLY A 252 -7.98 -14.88 0.59
CA GLY A 252 -7.59 -15.20 1.97
C GLY A 252 -7.41 -13.95 2.81
N VAL A 253 -7.30 -14.15 4.13
CA VAL A 253 -7.20 -13.08 5.13
C VAL A 253 -5.88 -12.30 5.04
N SER A 254 -5.83 -11.09 5.59
CA SER A 254 -4.58 -10.32 5.68
C SER A 254 -3.52 -11.13 6.46
N GLY A 255 -2.26 -11.07 6.02
CA GLY A 255 -1.18 -11.87 6.61
C GLY A 255 -1.12 -13.35 6.18
N SER A 256 -2.06 -13.88 5.39
CA SER A 256 -2.04 -15.30 4.98
C SER A 256 -0.92 -15.69 4.00
N GLY A 257 -0.12 -14.74 3.54
CA GLY A 257 0.99 -14.98 2.59
C GLY A 257 0.63 -14.77 1.11
N LYS A 258 -0.51 -14.16 0.78
CA LYS A 258 -0.92 -13.90 -0.63
C LYS A 258 0.14 -13.11 -1.41
N SER A 259 0.56 -11.97 -0.88
CA SER A 259 1.55 -11.10 -1.53
C SER A 259 2.90 -11.80 -1.65
N THR A 260 3.28 -12.58 -0.64
CA THR A 260 4.51 -13.38 -0.67
C THR A 260 4.46 -14.45 -1.75
N LEU A 261 3.36 -15.21 -1.83
CA LEU A 261 3.20 -16.23 -2.87
C LEU A 261 3.23 -15.62 -4.27
N VAL A 262 2.51 -14.51 -4.48
CA VAL A 262 2.38 -13.88 -5.80
C VAL A 262 3.62 -13.10 -6.18
N HIS A 263 3.98 -12.08 -5.41
CA HIS A 263 5.04 -11.13 -5.79
C HIS A 263 6.43 -11.67 -5.45
N ASP A 264 6.62 -12.18 -4.23
CA ASP A 264 7.97 -12.54 -3.76
C ASP A 264 8.44 -13.90 -4.29
N VAL A 265 7.52 -14.80 -4.61
CA VAL A 265 7.86 -16.13 -5.14
C VAL A 265 7.46 -16.28 -6.61
N LEU A 266 6.18 -16.36 -6.93
CA LEU A 266 5.70 -16.75 -8.27
C LEU A 266 6.14 -15.78 -9.37
N MET A 267 5.89 -14.48 -9.20
CA MET A 267 6.22 -13.45 -10.19
C MET A 267 7.72 -13.38 -10.44
N ARG A 268 8.51 -13.26 -9.38
CA ARG A 268 9.98 -13.21 -9.47
C ARG A 268 10.57 -14.50 -10.06
N ALA A 269 10.00 -15.66 -9.76
CA ALA A 269 10.40 -16.93 -10.36
C ALA A 269 10.08 -17.00 -11.86
N LEU A 270 8.90 -16.52 -12.28
CA LEU A 270 8.51 -16.43 -13.68
C LEU A 270 9.39 -15.44 -14.47
N GLU A 271 9.65 -14.25 -13.92
CA GLU A 271 10.58 -13.29 -14.53
C GLU A 271 11.96 -13.91 -14.75
N THR A 272 12.49 -14.58 -13.73
CA THR A 272 13.79 -15.25 -13.81
C THR A 272 13.78 -16.35 -14.89
N ALA A 273 12.71 -17.14 -14.96
CA ALA A 273 12.59 -18.22 -15.94
C ALA A 273 12.42 -17.73 -17.39
N LEU A 274 11.71 -16.62 -17.60
CA LEU A 274 11.37 -16.10 -18.94
C LEU A 274 12.42 -15.10 -19.46
N ARG A 275 12.97 -14.26 -18.60
CA ARG A 275 13.85 -13.14 -18.97
C ARG A 275 15.29 -13.30 -18.46
N GLY A 276 15.56 -14.24 -17.54
CA GLY A 276 16.88 -14.40 -16.90
C GLY A 276 17.19 -13.35 -15.82
N GLU A 277 16.31 -12.38 -15.61
CA GLU A 277 16.43 -11.32 -14.62
C GLU A 277 15.12 -11.14 -13.82
N THR A 278 15.16 -10.41 -12.72
CA THR A 278 13.98 -10.16 -11.87
C THR A 278 13.92 -8.73 -11.36
N SER A 279 12.69 -8.21 -11.22
CA SER A 279 12.37 -6.93 -10.61
C SER A 279 12.80 -6.85 -9.13
N ALA A 280 13.04 -7.99 -8.46
CA ALA A 280 13.58 -8.02 -7.09
C ALA A 280 14.89 -7.23 -6.94
N LYS A 281 15.74 -7.24 -7.97
CA LYS A 281 16.99 -6.45 -8.01
C LYS A 281 16.70 -4.95 -8.00
N GLN A 282 15.65 -4.52 -8.69
CA GLN A 282 15.25 -3.11 -8.79
C GLN A 282 14.61 -2.60 -7.48
N HIS A 283 13.94 -3.48 -6.73
CA HIS A 283 13.39 -3.18 -5.41
C HIS A 283 14.39 -3.53 -4.30
N LEU A 284 15.41 -2.68 -4.12
CA LEU A 284 16.34 -2.73 -2.97
C LEU A 284 17.29 -3.95 -2.90
N GLY A 285 17.50 -4.67 -4.01
CA GLY A 285 18.39 -5.84 -4.03
C GLY A 285 17.78 -7.08 -3.35
N GLU A 286 16.45 -7.19 -3.36
CA GLU A 286 15.74 -8.34 -2.84
C GLU A 286 15.97 -9.59 -3.71
N ARG A 287 15.80 -10.77 -3.10
CA ARG A 287 15.94 -12.05 -3.79
C ARG A 287 14.57 -12.62 -4.17
N VAL A 288 14.58 -13.59 -5.07
CA VAL A 288 13.41 -14.47 -5.26
C VAL A 288 13.22 -15.25 -3.98
N GLY A 289 11.99 -15.29 -3.47
CA GLY A 289 11.63 -16.05 -2.28
C GLY A 289 11.86 -17.54 -2.47
N SER A 290 11.94 -18.29 -1.37
CA SER A 290 12.33 -19.70 -1.40
C SER A 290 11.22 -20.63 -1.94
N TYR A 291 11.57 -21.51 -2.89
CA TYR A 291 10.72 -22.56 -3.48
C TYR A 291 11.57 -23.74 -4.00
N ASP A 292 10.93 -24.86 -4.36
CA ASP A 292 11.63 -26.05 -4.88
C ASP A 292 11.68 -26.11 -6.40
N ARG A 293 10.54 -25.91 -7.08
CA ARG A 293 10.47 -25.98 -8.54
C ARG A 293 9.38 -25.09 -9.11
N LEU A 294 9.68 -24.46 -10.24
CA LEU A 294 8.70 -23.85 -11.14
C LEU A 294 8.61 -24.69 -12.41
N SER A 295 7.40 -25.02 -12.85
CA SER A 295 7.16 -25.76 -14.08
C SER A 295 6.01 -25.14 -14.87
N GLY A 296 6.01 -25.35 -16.19
CA GLY A 296 4.99 -24.78 -17.08
C GLY A 296 5.18 -23.29 -17.41
N ALA A 297 6.32 -22.68 -17.06
CA ALA A 297 6.64 -21.30 -17.41
C ALA A 297 6.59 -21.05 -18.94
N ALA A 298 7.03 -22.03 -19.74
CA ALA A 298 6.97 -21.98 -21.21
C ALA A 298 5.53 -21.94 -21.79
N ALA A 299 4.49 -22.04 -20.96
CA ALA A 299 3.11 -21.88 -21.41
C ALA A 299 2.70 -20.41 -21.62
N VAL A 300 3.54 -19.46 -21.20
CA VAL A 300 3.39 -18.01 -21.40
C VAL A 300 4.67 -17.42 -21.97
N ASP A 301 4.54 -16.37 -22.78
CA ASP A 301 5.69 -15.70 -23.40
C ASP A 301 6.32 -14.65 -22.47
N ASP A 302 5.51 -14.05 -21.59
CA ASP A 302 5.96 -13.01 -20.68
C ASP A 302 5.09 -12.91 -19.42
N VAL A 303 5.59 -12.20 -18.41
CA VAL A 303 4.88 -11.89 -17.17
C VAL A 303 4.95 -10.40 -16.86
N VAL A 304 3.81 -9.81 -16.50
CA VAL A 304 3.69 -8.37 -16.19
C VAL A 304 3.00 -8.20 -14.85
N SER A 305 3.62 -7.45 -13.94
CA SER A 305 3.02 -7.03 -12.68
C SER A 305 2.36 -5.67 -12.88
N ILE A 306 1.10 -5.55 -12.50
CA ILE A 306 0.41 -4.26 -12.33
C ILE A 306 0.12 -4.15 -10.84
N ASP A 307 0.84 -3.27 -10.15
CA ASP A 307 0.77 -3.11 -8.70
C ASP A 307 0.09 -1.79 -8.29
N GLN A 308 0.07 -1.51 -6.99
CA GLN A 308 -0.47 -0.28 -6.41
C GLN A 308 0.60 0.80 -6.22
N SER A 309 1.78 0.64 -6.82
CA SER A 309 2.83 1.65 -6.73
C SER A 309 2.38 2.92 -7.46
N PRO A 310 2.64 4.13 -6.92
CA PRO A 310 2.32 5.36 -7.61
C PRO A 310 2.97 5.40 -9.00
N ILE A 311 2.17 5.76 -10.02
CA ILE A 311 2.59 5.85 -11.43
C ILE A 311 3.84 6.74 -11.61
N GLY A 312 4.01 7.74 -10.76
CA GLY A 312 5.25 8.48 -10.61
C GLY A 312 5.29 9.27 -9.32
N LYS A 313 6.50 9.56 -8.86
CA LYS A 313 6.77 10.36 -7.64
C LYS A 313 7.08 11.82 -7.93
N SER A 314 6.91 12.25 -9.19
CA SER A 314 7.26 13.60 -9.63
C SER A 314 6.12 14.22 -10.43
N PRO A 315 5.98 15.56 -10.41
CA PRO A 315 4.97 16.28 -11.18
C PRO A 315 5.13 16.14 -12.71
N ARG A 316 6.27 15.59 -13.16
CA ARG A 316 6.56 15.31 -14.58
C ARG A 316 5.88 14.02 -15.07
N SER A 317 5.60 13.08 -14.19
CA SER A 317 4.87 11.85 -14.55
C SER A 317 3.38 12.14 -14.66
N ASN A 318 2.78 11.77 -15.78
CA ASN A 318 1.35 11.95 -16.02
C ASN A 318 0.82 10.80 -16.90
N PRO A 319 -0.50 10.65 -17.06
CA PRO A 319 -1.06 9.52 -17.81
C PRO A 319 -0.52 9.40 -19.24
N VAL A 320 -0.39 10.51 -19.96
CA VAL A 320 0.03 10.53 -21.38
C VAL A 320 1.52 10.15 -21.56
N THR A 321 2.37 10.49 -20.58
CA THR A 321 3.78 10.05 -20.58
C THR A 321 3.90 8.59 -20.16
N TYR A 322 3.07 8.11 -19.23
CA TYR A 322 3.09 6.73 -18.78
C TYR A 322 2.70 5.73 -19.88
N VAL A 323 1.63 6.03 -20.63
CA VAL A 323 1.20 5.20 -21.78
C VAL A 323 2.03 5.46 -23.05
N LYS A 324 3.07 6.31 -22.96
CA LYS A 324 3.97 6.71 -24.06
C LYS A 324 3.30 7.39 -25.27
N ALA A 325 2.00 7.71 -25.19
CA ALA A 325 1.30 8.43 -26.25
C ALA A 325 1.88 9.82 -26.50
N PHE A 326 2.50 10.43 -25.49
CA PHE A 326 3.10 11.75 -25.63
C PHE A 326 4.23 11.80 -26.66
N ASP A 327 4.93 10.68 -26.88
CA ASP A 327 6.01 10.62 -27.89
C ASP A 327 5.45 10.78 -29.30
N GLU A 328 4.35 10.09 -29.61
CA GLU A 328 3.67 10.21 -30.89
C GLU A 328 3.06 11.60 -31.08
N ILE A 329 2.40 12.13 -30.04
CA ILE A 329 1.83 13.47 -30.08
C ILE A 329 2.92 14.51 -30.39
N ARG A 330 4.08 14.45 -29.72
CA ARG A 330 5.19 15.38 -29.98
C ARG A 330 5.72 15.28 -31.41
N ARG A 331 5.74 14.09 -32.02
CA ARG A 331 6.12 13.92 -33.43
C ARG A 331 5.12 14.58 -34.36
N LEU A 332 3.82 14.49 -34.08
CA LEU A 332 2.80 15.19 -34.86
C LEU A 332 3.00 16.71 -34.82
N PHE A 333 3.25 17.28 -33.64
CA PHE A 333 3.52 18.71 -33.49
C PHE A 333 4.79 19.14 -34.25
N ALA A 334 5.86 18.35 -34.16
CA ALA A 334 7.10 18.60 -34.92
C ALA A 334 6.93 18.46 -36.44
N ALA A 335 5.93 17.71 -36.90
CA ALA A 335 5.64 17.55 -38.32
C ALA A 335 4.84 18.72 -38.93
N THR A 336 4.30 19.63 -38.11
CA THR A 336 3.51 20.78 -38.60
C THR A 336 4.39 21.73 -39.44
N PRO A 337 3.81 22.42 -40.45
CA PRO A 337 4.58 23.34 -41.32
C PRO A 337 5.36 24.40 -40.54
N LEU A 338 4.72 25.04 -39.56
CA LEU A 338 5.34 26.05 -38.71
C LEU A 338 6.50 25.49 -37.87
N ALA A 339 6.36 24.27 -37.33
CA ALA A 339 7.43 23.63 -36.60
C ALA A 339 8.63 23.32 -37.49
N ARG A 340 8.40 22.85 -38.73
CA ARG A 340 9.47 22.60 -39.70
C ARG A 340 10.20 23.87 -40.12
N GLU A 341 9.45 24.95 -40.40
CA GLU A 341 10.02 26.27 -40.72
C GLU A 341 10.92 26.77 -39.57
N ARG A 342 10.47 26.63 -38.33
CA ARG A 342 11.22 27.00 -37.12
C ARG A 342 12.26 25.98 -36.68
N ARG A 343 12.44 24.89 -37.44
CA ARG A 343 13.35 23.77 -37.12
C ARG A 343 13.11 23.15 -35.73
N TYR A 344 11.86 23.14 -35.28
CA TYR A 344 11.47 22.49 -34.05
C TYR A 344 11.42 20.97 -34.24
N THR A 345 11.86 20.26 -33.21
CA THR A 345 11.85 18.80 -33.18
C THR A 345 10.84 18.32 -32.15
N ALA A 346 10.58 17.01 -32.10
CA ALA A 346 9.76 16.42 -31.03
C ALA A 346 10.33 16.74 -29.63
N GLY A 347 11.64 16.98 -29.51
CA GLY A 347 12.28 17.43 -28.27
C GLY A 347 11.80 18.81 -27.81
N THR A 348 11.53 19.73 -28.75
CA THR A 348 11.01 21.07 -28.42
C THR A 348 9.66 21.00 -27.70
N PHE A 349 8.80 20.06 -28.08
CA PHE A 349 7.48 19.84 -27.47
C PHE A 349 7.53 18.91 -26.25
N SER A 350 8.71 18.61 -25.72
CA SER A 350 8.87 17.83 -24.50
C SER A 350 9.07 18.73 -23.30
N PHE A 351 8.20 18.59 -22.29
CA PHE A 351 8.43 19.24 -21.00
C PHE A 351 9.57 18.57 -20.19
N ASN A 352 10.06 17.40 -20.61
CA ASN A 352 11.16 16.70 -19.95
C ASN A 352 12.56 17.06 -20.48
N VAL A 353 12.65 17.77 -21.62
CA VAL A 353 13.92 18.09 -22.29
C VAL A 353 14.10 19.60 -22.37
N ALA A 354 15.33 20.07 -22.16
CA ALA A 354 15.66 21.48 -22.35
C ALA A 354 15.42 21.90 -23.81
N GLY A 355 14.85 23.08 -24.02
CA GLY A 355 14.46 23.56 -25.35
C GLY A 355 13.19 24.40 -25.26
N GLY A 356 12.02 23.77 -25.41
CA GLY A 356 10.71 24.44 -25.33
C GLY A 356 10.08 24.47 -23.95
N ARG A 357 10.56 23.65 -22.99
CA ARG A 357 10.04 23.67 -21.61
C ARG A 357 10.34 24.98 -20.89
N CYS A 358 9.48 25.37 -19.95
CA CYS A 358 9.73 26.50 -19.05
C CYS A 358 11.03 26.25 -18.26
N PRO A 359 11.98 27.20 -18.23
CA PRO A 359 13.25 27.02 -17.52
C PRO A 359 13.07 27.06 -16.00
N THR A 360 12.13 27.85 -15.49
CA THR A 360 11.91 28.08 -14.05
C THR A 360 11.43 26.83 -13.33
N CYS A 361 10.34 26.21 -13.80
CA CYS A 361 9.85 24.94 -13.23
C CYS A 361 10.46 23.71 -13.92
N GLU A 362 11.39 23.91 -14.85
CA GLU A 362 11.97 22.86 -15.70
C GLU A 362 10.92 21.90 -16.31
N GLY A 363 9.79 22.45 -16.75
CA GLY A 363 8.67 21.69 -17.32
C GLY A 363 7.78 20.90 -16.36
N ALA A 364 7.97 21.01 -15.03
CA ALA A 364 7.03 20.46 -14.05
C ALA A 364 5.65 21.18 -14.08
N GLY A 365 5.66 22.48 -14.37
CA GLY A 365 4.48 23.36 -14.29
C GLY A 365 4.21 23.85 -12.86
N TYR A 366 4.88 23.29 -11.86
CA TYR A 366 4.73 23.63 -10.46
C TYR A 366 6.12 23.80 -9.83
N ILE A 367 6.18 24.58 -8.76
CA ILE A 367 7.33 24.72 -7.88
C ILE A 367 6.98 24.03 -6.56
N GLU A 368 7.89 23.19 -6.07
CA GLU A 368 7.78 22.53 -4.77
C GLU A 368 8.25 23.50 -3.69
N VAL A 369 7.40 23.72 -2.68
CA VAL A 369 7.69 24.55 -1.51
C VAL A 369 7.87 23.61 -0.32
N GLU A 370 9.10 23.55 0.18
CA GLU A 370 9.45 22.70 1.32
C GLU A 370 8.84 23.26 2.60
N MET A 371 8.11 22.43 3.34
CA MET A 371 7.45 22.79 4.59
C MET A 371 8.12 22.08 5.77
N VAL A 372 8.47 22.82 6.83
CA VAL A 372 9.28 22.27 7.94
C VAL A 372 8.54 21.21 8.77
N PHE A 373 7.22 21.35 8.93
CA PHE A 373 6.40 20.49 9.80
C PHE A 373 5.17 19.89 9.11
N MET A 374 4.99 20.17 7.82
CA MET A 374 3.86 19.71 7.03
C MET A 374 4.36 19.02 5.75
N ALA A 375 3.47 18.35 5.03
CA ALA A 375 3.82 17.84 3.71
C ALA A 375 4.14 19.01 2.75
N ASP A 376 5.12 18.80 1.89
CA ASP A 376 5.51 19.78 0.87
C ASP A 376 4.33 20.12 -0.05
N VAL A 377 4.27 21.39 -0.47
CA VAL A 377 3.15 21.91 -1.27
C VAL A 377 3.64 22.29 -2.66
N PHE A 378 2.83 22.00 -3.68
CA PHE A 378 3.11 22.37 -5.06
C PHE A 378 2.31 23.60 -5.46
N VAL A 379 3.00 24.70 -5.79
CA VAL A 379 2.38 25.93 -6.28
C VAL A 379 2.55 26.04 -7.79
N PRO A 380 1.54 26.52 -8.55
CA PRO A 380 1.71 26.76 -9.99
C PRO A 380 2.92 27.66 -10.26
N CYS A 381 3.69 27.34 -11.29
CA CYS A 381 4.84 28.16 -11.64
C CYS A 381 4.38 29.50 -12.24
N ASP A 382 4.78 30.60 -11.61
CA ASP A 382 4.41 31.97 -12.01
C ASP A 382 4.83 32.30 -13.44
N GLU A 383 6.00 31.84 -13.87
CA GLU A 383 6.55 32.12 -15.21
C GLU A 383 5.70 31.52 -16.34
N CYS A 384 5.21 30.29 -16.18
CA CYS A 384 4.45 29.60 -17.22
C CYS A 384 2.96 29.48 -16.93
N GLY A 385 2.49 29.97 -15.77
CA GLY A 385 1.12 29.78 -15.30
C GLY A 385 0.68 28.32 -15.28
N GLY A 386 1.59 27.39 -14.96
CA GLY A 386 1.31 25.95 -14.99
C GLY A 386 1.35 25.27 -16.36
N LYS A 387 1.57 26.01 -17.47
CA LYS A 387 1.55 25.46 -18.84
C LYS A 387 2.74 24.57 -19.19
N ARG A 388 3.79 24.52 -18.34
CA ARG A 388 5.02 23.71 -18.49
C ARG A 388 5.97 24.11 -19.63
N PHE A 389 5.53 24.92 -20.58
CA PHE A 389 6.33 25.43 -21.69
C PHE A 389 6.64 26.92 -21.50
N LYS A 390 7.63 27.43 -22.24
CA LYS A 390 7.92 28.86 -22.28
C LYS A 390 6.67 29.65 -22.72
N ALA A 391 6.51 30.84 -22.15
CA ALA A 391 5.42 31.76 -22.47
C ALA A 391 5.44 32.20 -23.94
#